data_AF-A0A655AU26-F1
#
_entry.id   AF-A0A655AU26-F1
#
_cell.length_a   1.000
_cell.length_b   1.000
_cell.length_c   1.000
_cell.angle_alpha   90.00
_cell.angle_beta   90.00
_cell.angle_gamma   90.00
#
_symmetry.space_group_name_H-M   'P 1'
#
loop_
_entity.id
_entity.type
_entity.pdbx_description
1 polymer ?
#
loop_
_entity_poly.entity_id
_entity_poly.type
_entity_poly.pdbx_seq_one_letter_code
_entity_poly.pdbx_strand_id
1 'polypeptide(L)'
;MEPLAAELNVTIHNEPTLTEESYANNPKRGRHRVLQIVEQVGTPVICTQGKVIPDLITWWCERDGVHPDKSRNRKGSTWVLSLSAGRLVTADHIGGALAANVRA
;
A
#
# COMPACT_ATOMS: atom_id res chain seq x y z
N MET A 1 -1.03 10.14 7.75
CA MET A 1 0.44 10.03 7.53
C MET A 1 1.21 11.02 8.38
N GLU A 2 0.77 12.28 8.50
CA GLU A 2 1.48 13.31 9.28
C GLU A 2 1.89 12.90 10.71
N PRO A 3 1.04 12.26 11.53
CA PRO A 3 1.46 11.87 12.89
C PRO A 3 2.62 10.88 12.89
N LEU A 4 2.63 9.91 11.97
CA LEU A 4 3.71 8.93 11.84
C LEU A 4 5.01 9.59 11.36
N ALA A 5 4.91 10.53 10.42
CA ALA A 5 6.06 11.26 9.91
C ALA A 5 6.71 12.13 11.00
N ALA A 6 5.90 12.79 11.82
CA ALA A 6 6.37 13.56 12.98
C ALA A 6 7.06 12.66 14.02
N GLU A 7 6.43 11.53 14.37
CA GLU A 7 6.99 10.57 15.35
C GLU A 7 8.34 9.99 14.90
N LEU A 8 8.47 9.67 13.61
CA LEU A 8 9.71 9.13 13.05
C LEU A 8 10.71 10.22 12.63
N ASN A 9 10.33 11.50 12.72
CA ASN A 9 11.09 12.65 12.23
C ASN A 9 11.56 12.48 10.76
N VAL A 10 10.62 12.10 9.88
CA VAL A 10 10.86 11.88 8.45
C VAL A 10 9.95 12.75 7.58
N THR A 11 10.37 12.98 6.33
CA THR A 11 9.58 13.70 5.33
C THR A 11 8.59 12.76 4.63
N ILE A 12 7.38 13.25 4.35
CA ILE A 12 6.43 12.57 3.47
C ILE A 12 6.76 12.91 2.02
N HIS A 13 7.02 11.90 1.20
CA HIS A 13 7.23 12.08 -0.23
C HIS A 13 5.90 11.95 -1.00
N ASN A 14 5.64 12.90 -1.90
CA ASN A 14 4.47 12.83 -2.76
C ASN A 14 4.69 11.79 -3.88
N GLU A 15 3.66 10.98 -4.13
CA GLU A 15 3.68 9.94 -5.17
C GLU A 15 2.58 10.18 -6.22
N PRO A 16 2.76 11.11 -7.17
CA PRO A 16 1.71 11.50 -8.14
C PRO A 16 1.20 10.36 -9.02
N THR A 17 2.02 9.30 -9.19
CA THR A 17 1.64 8.12 -9.98
C THR A 17 0.69 7.16 -9.25
N LEU A 18 0.49 7.39 -7.94
CA LEU A 18 -0.34 6.57 -7.07
C LEU A 18 -1.65 7.28 -6.68
N THR A 19 -2.07 8.32 -7.41
CA THR A 19 -3.44 8.84 -7.29
C THR A 19 -4.42 7.96 -8.06
N GLU A 20 -5.72 8.01 -7.72
CA GLU A 20 -6.74 7.24 -8.47
C GLU A 20 -6.74 7.59 -9.96
N GLU A 21 -6.62 8.86 -10.31
CA GLU A 21 -6.67 9.34 -11.70
C GLU A 21 -5.46 8.85 -12.49
N SER A 22 -4.25 9.04 -11.95
CA SER A 22 -3.01 8.62 -12.59
C SER A 22 -2.93 7.10 -12.72
N TYR A 23 -3.36 6.39 -11.68
CA TYR A 23 -3.36 4.93 -11.67
C TYR A 23 -4.39 4.36 -12.62
N ALA A 24 -5.60 4.93 -12.70
CA ALA A 24 -6.62 4.51 -13.66
C ALA A 24 -6.16 4.71 -15.11
N ASN A 25 -5.44 5.80 -15.39
CA ASN A 25 -4.90 6.08 -16.71
C ASN A 25 -3.74 5.13 -17.09
N ASN A 26 -2.85 4.81 -16.13
CA ASN A 26 -1.73 3.89 -16.37
C ASN A 26 -1.34 3.09 -15.10
N PRO A 27 -2.00 1.94 -14.85
CA PRO A 27 -1.72 1.12 -13.67
C PRO A 27 -0.28 0.60 -13.64
N LYS A 28 0.31 0.30 -14.81
CA LYS A 28 1.68 -0.21 -14.92
C LYS A 28 2.69 0.78 -14.34
N ARG A 29 2.49 2.09 -14.55
CA ARG A 29 3.36 3.12 -14.00
C ARG A 29 3.30 3.17 -12.47
N GLY A 30 2.10 3.09 -11.89
CA GLY A 30 1.94 3.04 -10.44
C GLY A 30 2.55 1.78 -9.82
N ARG A 31 2.28 0.61 -10.41
CA ARG A 31 2.86 -0.67 -10.00
C ARG A 31 4.39 -0.64 -10.02
N HIS A 32 4.99 -0.16 -11.10
CA HIS A 32 6.45 -0.03 -11.19
C HIS A 32 7.00 0.96 -10.17
N ARG A 33 6.29 2.07 -9.91
CA ARG A 33 6.72 3.03 -8.89
C ARG A 33 6.75 2.40 -7.50
N VAL A 34 5.77 1.57 -7.14
CA VAL A 34 5.76 0.86 -5.85
C VAL A 34 6.96 -0.09 -5.72
N LEU A 35 7.33 -0.79 -6.80
CA LEU A 35 8.54 -1.63 -6.80
C LEU A 35 9.80 -0.81 -6.55
N GLN A 36 9.94 0.33 -7.22
CA GLN A 36 11.08 1.24 -7.01
C GLN A 36 11.16 1.76 -5.57
N ILE A 37 10.00 1.98 -4.91
CA ILE A 37 9.96 2.42 -3.52
C ILE A 37 10.45 1.31 -2.59
N VAL A 38 10.01 0.06 -2.78
CA VAL A 38 10.41 -1.06 -1.90
C VAL A 38 11.82 -1.59 -2.14
N GLU A 39 12.45 -1.22 -3.26
CA GLU A 39 13.87 -1.48 -3.51
C GLU A 39 14.80 -0.58 -2.69
N GLN A 40 14.28 0.52 -2.13
CA GLN A 40 15.04 1.40 -1.25
C GLN A 40 15.27 0.75 0.12
N VAL A 41 16.33 1.16 0.81
CA VAL A 41 16.64 0.66 2.16
C VAL A 41 15.56 1.09 3.15
N GLY A 42 15.03 0.13 3.90
CA GLY A 42 14.07 0.35 5.00
C GLY A 42 12.70 -0.27 4.73
N THR A 43 11.72 0.12 5.54
CA THR A 43 10.32 -0.35 5.44
C THR A 43 9.42 0.84 5.07
N PRO A 44 9.10 1.03 3.78
CA PRO A 44 8.30 2.17 3.36
C PRO A 44 6.84 2.02 3.78
N VAL A 45 6.20 3.14 4.13
CA VAL A 45 4.75 3.23 4.31
C VAL A 45 4.16 4.05 3.17
N ILE A 46 3.29 3.43 2.38
CA ILE A 46 2.63 4.06 1.24
C ILE A 46 1.15 4.26 1.58
N CYS A 47 0.69 5.51 1.62
CA CYS A 47 -0.71 5.84 1.80
C CYS A 47 -1.31 6.26 0.45
N THR A 48 -2.32 5.53 -0.02
CA THR A 48 -2.99 5.79 -1.29
C THR A 48 -4.51 5.52 -1.17
N GLN A 49 -5.22 5.54 -2.28
CA GLN A 49 -6.67 5.64 -2.38
C GLN A 49 -7.34 4.30 -2.67
N GLY A 50 -8.65 4.24 -2.40
CA GLY A 50 -9.43 3.01 -2.41
C GLY A 50 -9.54 2.33 -3.78
N LYS A 51 -9.40 3.07 -4.89
CA LYS A 51 -9.37 2.47 -6.25
C LYS A 51 -7.99 2.03 -6.71
N VAL A 52 -6.93 2.31 -5.96
CA VAL A 52 -5.55 1.91 -6.28
C VAL A 52 -5.19 0.59 -5.59
N ILE A 53 -5.44 0.53 -4.28
CA ILE A 53 -4.99 -0.58 -3.41
C ILE A 53 -5.45 -1.96 -3.91
N PRO A 54 -6.74 -2.20 -4.25
CA PRO A 54 -7.20 -3.56 -4.58
C PRO A 54 -6.49 -4.14 -5.80
N ASP A 55 -6.30 -3.33 -6.84
CA ASP A 55 -5.61 -3.75 -8.06
C ASP A 55 -4.12 -3.99 -7.79
N LEU A 56 -3.46 -3.08 -7.07
CA LEU A 56 -2.03 -3.20 -6.73
C LEU A 56 -1.73 -4.49 -5.96
N ILE A 57 -2.54 -4.79 -4.93
CA ILE A 57 -2.36 -5.99 -4.10
C ILE A 57 -2.61 -7.25 -4.92
N THR A 58 -3.70 -7.29 -5.69
CA THR A 58 -4.03 -8.44 -6.55
C THR A 58 -2.92 -8.71 -7.55
N TRP A 59 -2.49 -7.69 -8.29
CA TRP A 59 -1.43 -7.81 -9.28
C TRP A 59 -0.11 -8.31 -8.69
N TRP A 60 0.29 -7.79 -7.52
CA TRP A 60 1.57 -8.18 -6.92
C TRP A 60 1.51 -9.61 -6.38
N CYS A 61 0.40 -9.96 -5.74
CA CYS A 61 0.14 -11.32 -5.28
C CYS A 61 0.19 -12.32 -6.44
N GLU A 62 -0.49 -12.04 -7.56
CA GLU A 62 -0.45 -12.86 -8.77
C GLU A 62 0.97 -12.98 -9.35
N ARG A 63 1.70 -11.86 -9.43
CA ARG A 63 3.07 -11.83 -9.95
C ARG A 63 4.01 -12.75 -9.17
N ASP A 64 3.89 -12.76 -7.85
CA ASP A 64 4.81 -13.47 -6.96
C ASP A 64 4.27 -14.82 -6.44
N GLY A 65 3.02 -15.18 -6.78
CA GLY A 65 2.40 -16.46 -6.40
C GLY A 65 1.89 -16.50 -4.96
N VAL A 66 1.57 -15.34 -4.38
CA VAL A 66 1.09 -15.19 -3.00
C VAL A 66 -0.44 -15.13 -3.00
N HIS A 67 -1.08 -15.76 -2.01
CA HIS A 67 -2.51 -15.59 -1.77
C HIS A 67 -2.74 -14.45 -0.78
N PRO A 68 -3.43 -13.37 -1.17
CA PRO A 68 -3.70 -12.28 -0.23
C PRO A 68 -4.76 -12.67 0.79
N ASP A 69 -4.66 -12.09 1.97
CA ASP A 69 -5.70 -12.18 2.98
C ASP A 69 -7.07 -11.68 2.48
N LYS A 70 -8.15 -12.21 3.07
CA LYS A 70 -9.49 -11.67 2.85
C LYS A 70 -9.56 -10.27 3.45
N SER A 71 -9.84 -9.28 2.61
CA SER A 71 -9.90 -7.88 3.03
C SER A 71 -11.25 -7.23 2.73
N ARG A 72 -11.52 -6.16 3.46
CA ARG A 72 -12.48 -5.13 3.08
C ARG A 72 -11.67 -3.84 3.05
N ASN A 73 -11.41 -3.30 1.85
CA ASN A 73 -10.58 -2.12 1.60
C ASN A 73 -11.21 -0.84 2.20
N ARG A 74 -11.29 -0.79 3.53
CA ARG A 74 -11.91 0.27 4.32
C ARG A 74 -10.91 1.40 4.52
N LYS A 75 -11.40 2.63 4.68
CA LYS A 75 -10.53 3.76 5.01
C LYS A 75 -9.74 3.46 6.29
N GLY A 76 -8.43 3.69 6.23
CA GLY A 76 -7.51 3.46 7.34
C GLY A 76 -7.12 2.00 7.59
N SER A 77 -7.50 1.04 6.72
CA SER A 77 -6.90 -0.29 6.75
C SER A 77 -5.47 -0.27 6.24
N THR A 78 -4.70 -1.28 6.61
CA THR A 78 -3.29 -1.43 6.20
C THR A 78 -3.09 -2.80 5.58
N TRP A 79 -2.34 -2.85 4.48
CA TRP A 79 -1.75 -4.08 3.97
C TRP A 79 -0.29 -4.16 4.40
N VAL A 80 0.09 -5.27 5.01
CA VAL A 80 1.48 -5.59 5.34
C VAL A 80 2.00 -6.54 4.27
N LEU A 81 2.97 -6.06 3.49
CA LEU A 81 3.60 -6.83 2.42
C LEU A 81 4.98 -7.25 2.90
N SER A 82 5.18 -8.54 3.13
CA SER A 82 6.49 -9.08 3.54
C SER A 82 7.28 -9.48 2.30
N LEU A 83 8.50 -8.99 2.18
CA LEU A 83 9.39 -9.30 1.07
C LEU A 83 10.63 -10.08 1.54
N SER A 84 11.05 -11.04 0.74
CA SER A 84 12.33 -11.73 0.91
C SER A 84 13.07 -11.74 -0.43
N ALA A 85 14.31 -11.24 -0.44
CA ALA A 85 15.12 -11.07 -1.66
C ALA A 85 14.34 -10.38 -2.82
N GLY A 86 13.57 -9.33 -2.50
CA GLY A 86 12.79 -8.56 -3.47
C GLY A 86 11.50 -9.23 -3.97
N ARG A 87 11.16 -10.42 -3.48
CA ARG A 87 9.93 -11.15 -3.82
C ARG A 87 8.92 -11.05 -2.69
N LEU A 88 7.66 -10.79 -3.03
CA LEU A 88 6.56 -10.84 -2.06
C LEU A 88 6.40 -12.29 -1.57
N VAL A 89 6.30 -12.48 -0.26
CA VAL A 89 6.10 -13.80 0.36
C VAL A 89 4.78 -13.87 1.16
N THR A 90 4.32 -12.76 1.73
CA THR A 90 3.01 -12.65 2.39
C THR A 90 2.35 -11.31 2.09
N ALA A 91 1.02 -11.30 2.13
CA ALA A 91 0.20 -10.09 2.00
C ALA A 91 -0.95 -10.15 3.02
N ASP A 92 -0.70 -9.55 4.18
CA ASP A 92 -1.57 -9.63 5.34
C ASP A 92 -2.42 -8.36 5.48
N HIS A 93 -3.70 -8.51 5.82
CA HIS A 93 -4.61 -7.36 5.90
C HIS A 93 -5.02 -7.02 7.34
N ILE A 94 -4.65 -5.82 7.78
CA ILE A 94 -5.04 -5.26 9.07
C ILE A 94 -6.22 -4.30 8.86
N GLY A 95 -7.36 -4.62 9.47
CA GLY A 95 -8.55 -3.77 9.42
C GLY A 95 -8.32 -2.37 10.00
N GLY A 96 -9.02 -1.37 9.46
CA GLY A 96 -8.80 0.01 9.88
C GLY A 96 -9.35 0.34 11.26
N ALA A 97 -8.54 1.02 12.09
CA ALA A 97 -8.93 1.52 13.41
C ALA A 97 -10.06 2.57 13.34
N LEU A 98 -10.23 3.25 12.19
CA LEU A 98 -11.31 4.21 11.95
C LEU A 98 -12.71 3.59 12.07
N ALA A 99 -12.86 2.29 11.79
CA ALA A 99 -14.15 1.62 11.96
C ALA A 99 -14.53 1.41 13.44
N ALA A 100 -13.56 1.46 14.37
CA ALA A 100 -13.82 1.35 15.81
C ALA A 100 -14.16 2.70 16.46
N ASN A 101 -13.73 3.82 15.86
CA ASN A 101 -13.81 5.16 16.46
C ASN A 101 -14.89 6.08 15.87
N VAL A 102 -15.66 5.64 14.87
CA VAL A 102 -16.85 6.36 14.41
C VAL A 102 -18.08 5.74 15.08
N ARG A 103 -18.40 6.20 16.28
CA ARG A 103 -19.78 6.13 16.79
C ARG A 103 -20.49 7.40 16.33
N ALA A 104 -21.52 7.23 15.51
CA ALA A 104 -22.49 8.29 15.22
C ALA A 104 -23.32 8.60 16.47
#